data_AF-A0AB34KL94-F1
#
_entry.id   AF-A0AB34KL94-F1
#
_cell.length_a   1.000
_cell.length_b   1.000
_cell.length_c   1.000
_cell.angle_alpha   90.00
_cell.angle_beta   90.00
_cell.angle_gamma   90.00
#
_symmetry.space_group_name_H-M   'P 1'
#
loop_
_entity.id
_entity.type
_entity.pdbx_description
1 polymer ?
#
loop_
_entity_poly.entity_id
_entity_poly.type
_entity_poly.pdbx_seq_one_letter_code
_entity_poly.pdbx_strand_id
1 'polypeptide(L)'
;MYGLSYWFILLFAGCVWLGTLLAMLGVWVAQGSPGYPWDNPGQRIMFISTIGATGWGKPLFIAGSAVMVVCFNIAFCAERWLRHKGRLVMNYSNWEKFLSAAAIFFAIIGGFGLIFLTIFDTRRYPSVHQAMLAVFIAGYVISAIFICAEYQRLGIKAREHRVLRASFWIKLTFILVEAALAIAFGVTQYVDRINPAAILEWVISLIYIFYVWSFIIDFLPAVRTRNKQDRFGPPVRAADDEMAMNTQAGGNLMGGPVYTAGGHYGDASSNGSSLPMQEPPRNVPASRNF
;
A
#
# COMPACT_ATOMS: atom_id res chain seq x y z
N MET A 1 16.88 0.39 -20.84
CA MET A 1 15.51 0.96 -20.90
C MET A 1 15.21 1.57 -19.54
N TYR A 2 14.92 2.87 -19.51
CA TYR A 2 15.00 3.76 -18.34
C TYR A 2 14.26 3.24 -17.10
N GLY A 3 15.00 3.16 -15.99
CA GLY A 3 14.62 2.55 -14.71
C GLY A 3 13.72 3.40 -13.83
N LEU A 4 12.61 3.91 -14.38
CA LEU A 4 11.53 4.45 -13.55
C LEU A 4 10.90 3.29 -12.78
N SER A 5 11.22 3.21 -11.51
CA SER A 5 10.70 2.21 -10.60
C SER A 5 9.37 2.68 -10.00
N TYR A 6 8.52 1.73 -9.61
CA TYR A 6 7.15 1.96 -9.16
C TYR A 6 7.03 2.94 -7.98
N TRP A 7 8.10 3.16 -7.21
CA TRP A 7 8.11 4.17 -6.15
C TRP A 7 8.03 5.61 -6.66
N PHE A 8 8.43 5.88 -7.91
CA PHE A 8 8.43 7.23 -8.46
C PHE A 8 7.03 7.83 -8.54
N ILE A 9 5.99 7.00 -8.74
CA ILE A 9 4.60 7.48 -8.81
C ILE A 9 4.17 8.16 -7.50
N LEU A 10 4.62 7.63 -6.36
CA LEU A 10 4.32 8.16 -5.04
C LEU A 10 5.17 9.39 -4.72
N LEU A 11 6.44 9.40 -5.15
CA LEU A 11 7.27 10.59 -5.06
C LEU A 11 6.62 11.75 -5.83
N PHE A 12 6.27 11.51 -7.09
CA PHE A 12 5.60 12.48 -7.95
C PHE A 12 4.29 12.98 -7.34
N ALA A 13 3.45 12.08 -6.84
CA ALA A 13 2.18 12.43 -6.21
C ALA A 13 2.37 13.39 -5.02
N GLY A 14 3.27 13.06 -4.09
CA GLY A 14 3.58 13.92 -2.95
C GLY A 14 4.21 15.25 -3.34
N CYS A 15 5.07 15.27 -4.37
CA CYS A 15 5.64 16.52 -4.91
C CYS A 15 4.59 17.43 -5.54
N VAL A 16 3.62 16.86 -6.28
CA VAL A 16 2.51 17.63 -6.85
C VAL A 16 1.67 18.27 -5.75
N TRP A 17 1.30 17.50 -4.72
CA TRP A 17 0.54 18.02 -3.59
C TRP A 17 1.31 19.10 -2.81
N LEU A 18 2.59 18.85 -2.50
CA LEU A 18 3.46 19.85 -1.89
C LEU A 18 3.55 21.13 -2.75
N GLY A 19 3.74 20.98 -4.06
CA GLY A 19 3.77 22.09 -4.99
C GLY A 19 2.49 22.90 -4.99
N THR A 20 1.32 22.24 -4.97
CA THR A 20 0.01 22.88 -4.87
C THR A 20 -0.15 23.66 -3.57
N LEU A 21 0.22 23.08 -2.42
CA LEU A 21 0.15 23.76 -1.12
C LEU A 21 1.10 24.96 -1.06
N LEU A 22 2.36 24.80 -1.50
CA LEU A 22 3.35 25.87 -1.51
C LEU A 22 2.97 27.00 -2.47
N ALA A 23 2.40 26.68 -3.64
CA ALA A 23 1.94 27.68 -4.59
C ALA A 23 0.77 28.49 -4.02
N MET A 24 -0.23 27.82 -3.40
CA MET A 24 -1.33 28.51 -2.74
C MET A 24 -0.85 29.38 -1.57
N LEU A 25 0.02 28.85 -0.71
CA LEU A 25 0.59 29.61 0.40
C LEU A 25 1.42 30.79 -0.09
N GLY A 26 2.32 30.56 -1.04
CA GLY A 26 3.25 31.56 -1.55
C GLY A 26 2.55 32.71 -2.25
N VAL A 27 1.54 32.42 -3.08
CA VAL A 27 0.74 33.46 -3.74
C VAL A 27 -0.09 34.23 -2.72
N TRP A 28 -0.68 33.56 -1.72
CA TRP A 28 -1.43 34.24 -0.67
C TRP A 28 -0.54 35.18 0.17
N VAL A 29 0.67 34.73 0.56
CA VAL A 29 1.65 35.58 1.26
C VAL A 29 2.12 36.73 0.38
N ALA A 30 2.39 36.49 -0.90
CA ALA A 30 2.80 37.53 -1.85
C ALA A 30 1.74 38.62 -2.07
N GLN A 31 0.46 38.30 -1.88
CA GLN A 31 -0.66 39.25 -1.91
C GLN A 31 -0.82 40.04 -0.59
N GLY A 32 0.05 39.83 0.41
CA GLY A 32 -0.03 40.50 1.70
C GLY A 32 -1.00 39.82 2.67
N SER A 33 -1.26 38.52 2.51
CA SER A 33 -2.13 37.73 3.39
C SER A 33 -3.56 38.28 3.52
N PRO A 34 -4.27 38.50 2.40
CA PRO A 34 -5.62 39.07 2.44
C PRO A 34 -6.62 38.11 3.08
N GLY A 35 -7.63 38.68 3.75
CA GLY A 35 -8.88 37.98 4.05
C GLY A 35 -9.88 38.10 2.91
N TYR A 36 -10.85 37.19 2.86
CA TYR A 36 -11.89 37.12 1.82
C TYR A 36 -13.28 37.41 2.38
N PRO A 37 -14.23 37.89 1.55
CA PRO A 37 -15.58 38.28 2.00
C PRO A 37 -16.43 37.15 2.60
N TRP A 38 -16.09 35.89 2.31
CA TRP A 38 -16.79 34.70 2.81
C TRP A 38 -16.08 34.05 4.00
N ASP A 39 -15.05 34.70 4.54
CA ASP A 39 -14.35 34.25 5.73
C ASP A 39 -15.06 34.67 7.03
N ASN A 40 -14.70 34.02 8.13
CA ASN A 40 -15.24 34.36 9.42
C ASN A 40 -14.68 35.70 9.94
N PRO A 41 -15.50 36.54 10.60
CA PRO A 41 -15.03 37.79 11.18
C PRO A 41 -13.85 37.56 12.14
N GLY A 42 -12.76 38.31 11.96
CA GLY A 42 -11.57 38.23 12.83
C GLY A 42 -10.61 37.06 12.55
N GLN A 43 -10.82 36.32 11.46
CA GLN A 43 -9.88 35.31 10.99
C GLN A 43 -8.57 35.95 10.50
N ARG A 44 -7.44 35.48 11.04
CA ARG A 44 -6.08 35.95 10.70
C ARG A 44 -5.32 34.97 9.81
N ILE A 45 -5.57 33.68 10.00
CA ILE A 45 -4.93 32.60 9.25
C ILE A 45 -5.99 31.98 8.34
N MET A 46 -5.70 31.95 7.04
CA MET A 46 -6.63 31.42 6.05
C MET A 46 -6.51 29.91 5.93
N PHE A 47 -7.66 29.25 5.81
CA PHE A 47 -7.76 27.84 5.44
C PHE A 47 -7.16 27.63 4.04
N ILE A 48 -6.55 26.47 3.82
CA ILE A 48 -6.16 26.01 2.48
C ILE A 48 -7.40 26.00 1.59
N SER A 49 -8.51 25.46 2.10
CA SER A 49 -9.79 25.41 1.38
C SER A 49 -10.35 26.79 1.04
N THR A 50 -10.12 27.81 1.87
CA THR A 50 -10.45 29.22 1.56
C THR A 50 -9.63 29.75 0.38
N ILE A 51 -8.30 29.58 0.42
CA ILE A 51 -7.41 30.04 -0.67
C ILE A 51 -7.72 29.27 -1.95
N GLY A 52 -7.98 27.97 -1.83
CA GLY A 52 -8.44 27.08 -2.89
C GLY A 52 -9.84 27.41 -3.42
N ALA A 53 -10.62 28.30 -2.79
CA ALA A 53 -11.90 28.77 -3.30
C ALA A 53 -11.77 30.06 -4.15
N THR A 54 -10.59 30.68 -4.17
CA THR A 54 -10.34 31.89 -4.97
C THR A 54 -10.33 31.59 -6.47
N GLY A 55 -10.50 32.62 -7.30
CA GLY A 55 -10.55 32.45 -8.76
C GLY A 55 -9.27 31.85 -9.36
N TRP A 56 -8.11 32.14 -8.75
CA TRP A 56 -6.81 31.60 -9.18
C TRP A 56 -6.45 30.30 -8.45
N GLY A 57 -6.82 30.16 -7.16
CA GLY A 57 -6.46 29.00 -6.35
C GLY A 57 -7.28 27.77 -6.68
N LYS A 58 -8.55 27.93 -7.07
CA LYS A 58 -9.44 26.81 -7.39
C LYS A 58 -8.95 25.88 -8.50
N PRO A 59 -8.58 26.36 -9.70
CA PRO A 59 -8.09 25.45 -10.74
C PRO A 59 -6.80 24.72 -10.32
N LEU A 60 -5.92 25.41 -9.58
CA LEU A 60 -4.70 24.81 -9.02
C LEU A 60 -5.02 23.72 -7.99
N PHE A 61 -5.98 23.98 -7.10
CA PHE A 61 -6.37 23.06 -6.05
C PHE A 61 -7.04 21.80 -6.61
N ILE A 62 -7.92 21.96 -7.61
CA ILE A 62 -8.54 20.85 -8.32
C ILE A 62 -7.49 20.02 -9.06
N ALA A 63 -6.65 20.65 -9.88
CA ALA A 63 -5.65 19.95 -10.68
C ALA A 63 -4.63 19.20 -9.80
N GLY A 64 -4.10 19.87 -8.78
CA GLY A 64 -3.14 19.29 -7.84
C GLY A 64 -3.72 18.10 -7.07
N SER A 65 -4.92 18.26 -6.52
CA SER A 65 -5.61 17.19 -5.80
C SER A 65 -5.93 16.00 -6.69
N ALA A 66 -6.43 16.24 -7.91
CA ALA A 66 -6.75 15.19 -8.86
C ALA A 66 -5.51 14.39 -9.27
N VAL A 67 -4.41 15.08 -9.62
CA VAL A 67 -3.16 14.40 -10.01
C VAL A 67 -2.58 13.60 -8.85
N MET A 68 -2.48 14.19 -7.65
CA MET A 68 -2.01 13.49 -6.45
C MET A 68 -2.83 12.21 -6.25
N VAL A 69 -4.14 12.35 -6.14
CA VAL A 69 -5.00 11.27 -5.66
C VAL A 69 -5.15 10.14 -6.67
N VAL A 70 -5.14 10.46 -7.96
CA VAL A 70 -5.11 9.46 -9.03
C VAL A 70 -3.78 8.70 -8.99
N CYS A 71 -2.65 9.39 -8.87
CA CYS A 71 -1.35 8.74 -8.75
C CYS A 71 -1.27 7.85 -7.48
N PHE A 72 -1.80 8.31 -6.36
CA PHE A 72 -1.85 7.55 -5.12
C PHE A 72 -2.74 6.31 -5.25
N ASN A 73 -3.93 6.43 -5.85
CA ASN A 73 -4.82 5.30 -6.11
C ASN A 73 -4.20 4.28 -7.08
N ILE A 74 -3.50 4.75 -8.11
CA ILE A 74 -2.74 3.86 -9.01
C ILE A 74 -1.65 3.10 -8.25
N ALA A 75 -1.03 3.69 -7.22
CA ALA A 75 -0.04 3.00 -6.40
C ALA A 75 -0.66 1.76 -5.70
N PHE A 76 -1.87 1.85 -5.13
CA PHE A 76 -2.53 0.69 -4.53
C PHE A 76 -2.80 -0.43 -5.57
N CYS A 77 -3.25 -0.05 -6.76
CA CYS A 77 -3.41 -1.00 -7.87
C CYS A 77 -2.08 -1.62 -8.30
N ALA A 78 -1.00 -0.83 -8.35
CA ALA A 78 0.33 -1.29 -8.69
C ALA A 78 0.90 -2.24 -7.63
N GLU A 79 0.69 -1.96 -6.35
CA GLU A 79 1.08 -2.85 -5.25
C GLU A 79 0.38 -4.21 -5.40
N ARG A 80 -0.94 -4.20 -5.60
CA ARG A 80 -1.73 -5.41 -5.80
C ARG A 80 -1.24 -6.22 -7.01
N TRP A 81 -0.95 -5.55 -8.11
CA TRP A 81 -0.43 -6.19 -9.33
C TRP A 81 0.99 -6.77 -9.12
N LEU A 82 1.87 -6.06 -8.41
CA LEU A 82 3.21 -6.53 -8.08
C LEU A 82 3.20 -7.74 -7.15
N ARG A 83 2.27 -7.77 -6.17
CA ARG A 83 2.00 -8.94 -5.33
C ARG A 83 1.55 -10.13 -6.18
N HIS A 84 0.65 -9.93 -7.14
CA HIS A 84 0.21 -10.99 -8.05
C HIS A 84 1.32 -11.51 -8.97
N LYS A 85 2.32 -10.68 -9.31
CA LYS A 85 3.47 -11.08 -10.15
C LYS A 85 4.64 -11.69 -9.35
N GLY A 86 4.49 -11.86 -8.03
CA GLY A 86 5.54 -12.38 -7.14
C GLY A 86 6.74 -11.44 -6.94
N ARG A 87 6.60 -10.15 -7.28
CA ARG A 87 7.64 -9.11 -7.03
C ARG A 87 7.53 -8.51 -5.63
N LEU A 88 6.39 -8.72 -4.97
CA LEU A 88 6.15 -8.46 -3.56
C LEU A 88 5.64 -9.76 -2.92
N VAL A 89 5.63 -9.83 -1.59
CA VAL A 89 5.12 -11.00 -0.85
C VAL A 89 3.69 -11.31 -1.31
N MET A 90 3.50 -12.54 -1.80
CA MET A 90 2.25 -12.99 -2.40
C MET A 90 1.14 -13.04 -1.35
N ASN A 91 -0.10 -12.73 -1.74
CA ASN A 91 -1.26 -12.96 -0.89
C ASN A 91 -1.69 -14.44 -1.02
N TYR A 92 -1.52 -15.19 0.06
CA TYR A 92 -1.77 -16.63 0.14
C TYR A 92 -3.25 -16.93 0.43
N SER A 93 -3.92 -16.09 1.23
CA SER A 93 -5.31 -16.32 1.66
C SER A 93 -6.34 -15.54 0.84
N ASN A 94 -7.52 -16.12 0.62
CA ASN A 94 -8.67 -15.40 0.03
C ASN A 94 -9.05 -14.16 0.85
N TRP A 95 -8.82 -14.19 2.16
CA TRP A 95 -9.01 -13.03 3.03
C TRP A 95 -8.03 -11.89 2.73
N GLU A 96 -6.76 -12.19 2.48
CA GLU A 96 -5.75 -11.18 2.13
C GLU A 96 -6.08 -10.53 0.76
N LYS A 97 -6.69 -11.29 -0.16
CA LYS A 97 -7.19 -10.74 -1.43
C LYS A 97 -8.38 -9.81 -1.22
N PHE A 98 -9.31 -10.17 -0.34
CA PHE A 98 -10.47 -9.35 0.00
C PHE A 98 -10.06 -8.04 0.69
N LEU A 99 -9.16 -8.10 1.68
CA LEU A 99 -8.64 -6.91 2.38
C LEU A 99 -7.97 -5.93 1.40
N SER A 100 -7.14 -6.45 0.50
CA SER A 100 -6.48 -5.62 -0.51
C SER A 100 -7.50 -4.98 -1.47
N ALA A 101 -8.52 -5.72 -1.88
CA ALA A 101 -9.59 -5.19 -2.74
C ALA A 101 -10.43 -4.12 -2.01
N ALA A 102 -10.78 -4.36 -0.74
CA ALA A 102 -11.49 -3.40 0.09
C ALA A 102 -10.67 -2.12 0.31
N ALA A 103 -9.37 -2.26 0.59
CA ALA A 103 -8.46 -1.11 0.71
C ALA A 103 -8.47 -0.24 -0.55
N ILE A 104 -8.35 -0.84 -1.74
CA ILE A 104 -8.40 -0.11 -3.02
C ILE A 104 -9.76 0.58 -3.20
N PHE A 105 -10.85 -0.12 -2.93
CA PHE A 105 -12.21 0.43 -3.07
C PHE A 105 -12.41 1.68 -2.19
N PHE A 106 -12.05 1.60 -0.91
CA PHE A 106 -12.17 2.74 -0.01
C PHE A 106 -11.18 3.87 -0.33
N ALA A 107 -9.99 3.57 -0.84
CA ALA A 107 -9.04 4.58 -1.33
C ALA A 107 -9.61 5.36 -2.54
N ILE A 108 -10.31 4.67 -3.44
CA ILE A 108 -11.00 5.30 -4.58
C ILE A 108 -12.11 6.23 -4.08
N ILE A 109 -12.93 5.78 -3.10
CA ILE A 109 -13.97 6.62 -2.48
C ILE A 109 -13.35 7.86 -1.82
N GLY A 110 -12.29 7.67 -1.01
CA GLY A 110 -11.57 8.77 -0.39
C GLY A 110 -11.01 9.74 -1.42
N GLY A 111 -10.52 9.22 -2.56
CA GLY A 111 -10.02 10.04 -3.65
C GLY A 111 -11.08 10.85 -4.37
N PHE A 112 -12.28 10.30 -4.57
CA PHE A 112 -13.42 11.08 -5.04
C PHE A 112 -13.82 12.16 -4.03
N GLY A 113 -13.78 11.87 -2.73
CA GLY A 113 -13.99 12.86 -1.68
C GLY A 113 -13.04 14.06 -1.81
N LEU A 114 -11.74 13.82 -2.01
CA LEU A 114 -10.74 14.88 -2.17
C LEU A 114 -10.95 15.70 -3.46
N ILE A 115 -11.29 15.06 -4.58
CA ILE A 115 -11.58 15.80 -5.82
C ILE A 115 -12.85 16.63 -5.64
N PHE A 116 -13.92 16.05 -5.11
CA PHE A 116 -15.19 16.74 -4.96
C PHE A 116 -15.14 17.87 -3.94
N LEU A 117 -14.38 17.77 -2.84
CA LEU A 117 -14.24 18.91 -1.92
C LEU A 117 -13.52 20.10 -2.59
N THR A 118 -12.61 19.86 -3.54
CA THR A 118 -12.00 20.97 -4.31
C THR A 118 -12.94 21.58 -5.35
N ILE A 119 -13.87 20.80 -5.90
CA ILE A 119 -14.88 21.27 -6.86
C ILE A 119 -16.00 22.03 -6.13
N PHE A 120 -16.54 21.45 -5.06
CA PHE A 120 -17.53 22.05 -4.18
C PHE A 120 -16.82 22.85 -3.10
N ASP A 121 -16.35 24.03 -3.48
CA ASP A 121 -15.55 24.91 -2.63
C ASP A 121 -16.32 25.50 -1.44
N THR A 122 -15.58 26.04 -0.47
CA THR A 122 -16.11 26.67 0.75
C THR A 122 -16.91 27.95 0.49
N ARG A 123 -16.71 28.59 -0.67
CA ARG A 123 -17.41 29.83 -1.05
C ARG A 123 -18.84 29.58 -1.52
N ARG A 124 -19.04 28.58 -2.38
CA ARG A 124 -20.33 28.32 -3.05
C ARG A 124 -21.10 27.17 -2.41
N TYR A 125 -20.39 26.15 -1.92
CA TYR A 125 -20.99 24.92 -1.42
C TYR A 125 -20.37 24.47 -0.08
N PRO A 126 -20.35 25.32 0.97
CA PRO A 126 -19.66 25.02 2.22
C PRO A 126 -20.12 23.72 2.89
N SER A 127 -21.43 23.44 2.92
CA SER A 127 -21.94 22.20 3.51
C SER A 127 -21.52 20.95 2.73
N VAL A 128 -21.47 21.04 1.39
CA VAL A 128 -21.02 19.93 0.53
C VAL A 128 -19.51 19.73 0.68
N HIS A 129 -18.73 20.82 0.77
CA HIS A 129 -17.30 20.79 1.04
C HIS A 129 -17.00 19.97 2.30
N GLN A 130 -17.69 20.29 3.41
CA GLN A 130 -17.50 19.61 4.69
C GLN A 130 -17.91 18.13 4.63
N ALA A 131 -19.02 17.81 3.95
CA ALA A 131 -19.42 16.42 3.74
C ALA A 131 -18.37 15.64 2.91
N MET A 132 -17.82 16.24 1.85
CA MET A 132 -16.79 15.61 1.03
C MET A 132 -15.44 15.49 1.76
N LEU A 133 -15.11 16.43 2.64
CA LEU A 133 -13.97 16.31 3.55
C LEU A 133 -14.13 15.10 4.49
N ALA A 134 -15.32 14.90 5.06
CA ALA A 134 -15.60 13.71 5.87
C ALA A 134 -15.48 12.41 5.07
N VAL A 135 -15.98 12.37 3.83
CA VAL A 135 -15.84 11.21 2.93
C VAL A 135 -14.38 10.94 2.59
N PHE A 136 -13.59 11.98 2.32
CA PHE A 136 -12.15 11.89 2.09
C PHE A 136 -11.43 11.25 3.28
N ILE A 137 -11.61 11.79 4.48
CA ILE A 137 -10.97 11.31 5.70
C ILE A 137 -11.40 9.86 6.00
N ALA A 138 -12.71 9.60 6.03
CA ALA A 138 -13.23 8.27 6.33
C ALA A 138 -12.78 7.22 5.30
N GLY A 139 -12.81 7.56 4.00
CA GLY A 139 -12.37 6.66 2.94
C GLY A 139 -10.91 6.25 3.09
N TYR A 140 -10.00 7.21 3.32
CA TYR A 140 -8.59 6.89 3.51
C TYR A 140 -8.28 6.18 4.83
N VAL A 141 -8.95 6.54 5.93
CA VAL A 141 -8.76 5.85 7.22
C VAL A 141 -9.24 4.39 7.12
N ILE A 142 -10.41 4.15 6.56
CA ILE A 142 -10.93 2.78 6.37
C ILE A 142 -10.02 1.98 5.44
N SER A 143 -9.57 2.58 4.33
CA SER A 143 -8.58 1.96 3.44
C SER A 143 -7.30 1.57 4.20
N ALA A 144 -6.78 2.49 5.01
CA ALA A 144 -5.57 2.29 5.79
C ALA A 144 -5.71 1.19 6.85
N ILE A 145 -6.89 1.05 7.47
CA ILE A 145 -7.20 -0.07 8.37
C ILE A 145 -7.13 -1.41 7.62
N PHE A 146 -7.72 -1.50 6.42
CA PHE A 146 -7.65 -2.72 5.62
C PHE A 146 -6.22 -3.06 5.19
N ILE A 147 -5.43 -2.06 4.82
CA ILE A 147 -4.00 -2.22 4.52
C ILE A 147 -3.25 -2.75 5.75
N CYS A 148 -3.43 -2.11 6.91
CA CYS A 148 -2.79 -2.54 8.14
C CYS A 148 -3.17 -3.98 8.52
N ALA A 149 -4.44 -4.34 8.37
CA ALA A 149 -4.91 -5.70 8.60
C ALA A 149 -4.31 -6.72 7.60
N GLU A 150 -4.12 -6.32 6.33
CA GLU A 150 -3.45 -7.14 5.32
C GLU A 150 -1.99 -7.37 5.71
N TYR A 151 -1.28 -6.30 6.06
CA TYR A 151 0.13 -6.33 6.46
C TYR A 151 0.37 -7.10 7.76
N GLN A 152 -0.50 -6.97 8.76
CA GLN A 152 -0.40 -7.72 10.01
C GLN A 152 -0.49 -9.24 9.72
N ARG A 153 -1.40 -9.65 8.84
CA ARG A 153 -1.60 -11.05 8.48
C ARG A 153 -0.45 -11.62 7.64
N LEU A 154 0.10 -10.82 6.73
CA LEU A 154 1.30 -11.17 5.95
C LEU A 154 2.55 -11.22 6.84
N GLY A 155 2.69 -10.29 7.80
CA GLY A 155 3.82 -10.20 8.71
C GLY A 155 3.93 -11.36 9.70
N ILE A 156 2.82 -12.04 10.01
CA ILE A 156 2.82 -13.27 10.81
C ILE A 156 3.51 -14.42 10.03
N LYS A 157 3.37 -14.46 8.70
CA LYS A 157 3.91 -15.53 7.85
C LYS A 157 5.34 -15.26 7.36
N ALA A 158 5.69 -14.00 7.10
CA ALA A 158 7.01 -13.59 6.62
C ALA A 158 7.82 -12.88 7.73
N ARG A 159 8.06 -13.60 8.84
CA ARG A 159 8.65 -13.06 10.09
C ARG A 159 10.07 -12.48 9.92
N GLU A 160 10.75 -12.80 8.82
CA GLU A 160 12.16 -12.48 8.55
C GLU A 160 12.41 -11.11 7.89
N HIS A 161 11.39 -10.43 7.33
CA HIS A 161 11.61 -9.16 6.62
C HIS A 161 11.38 -7.92 7.51
N ARG A 162 12.46 -7.43 8.13
CA ARG A 162 12.48 -6.21 8.97
C ARG A 162 11.92 -4.96 8.27
N VAL A 163 12.10 -4.85 6.96
CA VAL A 163 11.63 -3.71 6.15
C VAL A 163 10.10 -3.63 6.09
N LEU A 164 9.40 -4.76 5.99
CA LEU A 164 7.93 -4.78 5.97
C LEU A 164 7.35 -4.33 7.31
N ARG A 165 7.97 -4.75 8.42
CA ARG A 165 7.55 -4.36 9.78
C ARG A 165 7.80 -2.87 10.03
N ALA A 166 8.93 -2.34 9.60
CA ALA A 166 9.23 -0.91 9.70
C ALA A 166 8.20 -0.08 8.92
N SER A 167 7.90 -0.47 7.67
CA SER A 167 6.90 0.19 6.85
C SER A 167 5.51 0.19 7.50
N PHE A 168 5.11 -0.94 8.09
CA PHE A 168 3.84 -1.04 8.84
C PHE A 168 3.77 -0.05 10.00
N TRP A 169 4.79 -0.01 10.87
CA TRP A 169 4.78 0.88 12.03
C TRP A 169 4.82 2.36 11.62
N ILE A 170 5.60 2.71 10.60
CA ILE A 170 5.65 4.08 10.07
C ILE A 170 4.24 4.51 9.62
N LYS A 171 3.54 3.68 8.82
CA LYS A 171 2.19 4.00 8.36
C LYS A 171 1.19 4.09 9.51
N LEU A 172 1.24 3.13 10.44
CA LEU A 172 0.36 3.13 11.60
C LEU A 172 0.54 4.42 12.42
N THR A 173 1.78 4.86 12.62
CA THR A 173 2.07 6.14 13.29
C THR A 173 1.45 7.31 12.53
N PHE A 174 1.63 7.40 11.21
CA PHE A 174 0.99 8.47 10.42
C PHE A 174 -0.54 8.44 10.54
N ILE A 175 -1.18 7.27 10.39
CA ILE A 175 -2.63 7.14 10.49
C ILE A 175 -3.14 7.61 11.86
N LEU A 176 -2.47 7.23 12.95
CA LEU A 176 -2.85 7.64 14.30
C LEU A 176 -2.65 9.14 14.52
N VAL A 177 -1.54 9.71 14.03
CA VAL A 177 -1.26 11.14 14.11
C VAL A 177 -2.27 11.94 13.29
N GLU A 178 -2.56 11.53 12.06
CA GLU A 178 -3.53 12.20 11.20
C GLU A 178 -4.94 12.09 11.76
N ALA A 179 -5.34 10.94 12.29
CA ALA A 179 -6.64 10.78 12.94
C ALA A 179 -6.76 11.69 14.17
N ALA A 180 -5.73 11.78 15.01
CA ALA A 180 -5.72 12.68 16.17
C ALA A 180 -5.81 14.15 15.75
N LEU A 181 -5.05 14.56 14.72
CA LEU A 181 -5.10 15.91 14.18
C LEU A 181 -6.45 16.23 13.52
N ALA A 182 -7.04 15.28 12.78
CA ALA A 182 -8.35 15.44 12.16
C ALA A 182 -9.47 15.59 13.21
N ILE A 183 -9.40 14.84 14.31
CA ILE A 183 -10.30 15.03 15.46
C ILE A 183 -10.10 16.43 16.06
N ALA A 184 -8.85 16.84 16.31
CA ALA A 184 -8.56 18.18 16.82
C ALA A 184 -9.09 19.28 15.87
N PHE A 185 -8.94 19.10 14.56
CA PHE A 185 -9.48 20.00 13.54
C PHE A 185 -11.01 20.07 13.63
N GLY A 186 -11.69 18.93 13.66
CA GLY A 186 -13.16 18.89 13.81
C GLY A 186 -13.65 19.53 15.11
N VAL A 187 -12.96 19.29 16.23
CA VAL A 187 -13.30 19.91 17.53
C VAL A 187 -13.09 21.42 17.50
N THR A 188 -11.96 21.90 16.97
CA THR A 188 -11.69 23.35 16.88
C THR A 188 -12.67 24.07 15.96
N GLN A 189 -13.13 23.43 14.89
CA GLN A 189 -14.23 23.91 14.06
C GLN A 189 -15.54 23.98 14.83
N TYR A 190 -15.87 22.94 15.61
CA TYR A 190 -17.10 22.88 16.40
C TYR A 190 -17.18 23.93 17.52
N VAL A 191 -16.04 24.29 18.13
CA VAL A 191 -15.97 25.33 19.18
C VAL A 191 -15.64 26.73 18.64
N ASP A 192 -15.80 26.95 17.33
CA ASP A 192 -15.56 28.24 16.65
C ASP A 192 -14.14 28.81 16.85
N ARG A 193 -13.15 27.95 17.09
CA ARG A 193 -11.73 28.32 17.17
C ARG A 193 -11.11 28.31 15.78
N ILE A 194 -11.47 29.30 14.98
CA ILE A 194 -11.18 29.37 13.54
C ILE A 194 -9.67 29.41 13.23
N ASN A 195 -8.88 30.25 13.90
CA ASN A 195 -7.44 30.35 13.63
C ASN A 195 -6.68 29.05 13.96
N PRO A 196 -6.89 28.41 15.13
CA PRO A 196 -6.35 27.07 15.39
C PRO A 196 -6.79 26.03 14.36
N ALA A 197 -8.06 26.04 13.94
CA ALA A 197 -8.53 25.11 12.93
C ALA A 197 -7.83 25.31 11.57
N ALA A 198 -7.60 26.56 11.15
CA ALA A 198 -6.85 26.86 9.93
C ALA A 198 -5.41 26.34 10.01
N ILE A 199 -4.73 26.53 11.14
CA ILE A 199 -3.39 25.95 11.38
C ILE A 199 -3.43 24.42 11.26
N LEU A 200 -4.42 23.77 11.88
CA LEU A 200 -4.56 22.32 11.84
C LEU A 200 -4.79 21.80 10.42
N GLU A 201 -5.60 22.47 9.59
CA GLU A 201 -5.79 22.08 8.19
C GLU A 201 -4.46 22.11 7.41
N TRP A 202 -3.65 23.16 7.60
CA TRP A 202 -2.30 23.24 7.01
C TRP A 202 -1.38 22.12 7.49
N VAL A 203 -1.34 21.89 8.80
CA VAL A 203 -0.51 20.85 9.41
C VAL A 203 -0.90 19.46 8.93
N ILE A 204 -2.20 19.14 8.91
CA ILE A 204 -2.73 17.86 8.39
C ILE A 204 -2.32 17.69 6.93
N SER A 205 -2.53 18.72 6.11
CA SER A 205 -2.23 18.67 4.67
C SER A 205 -0.74 18.47 4.38
N LEU A 206 0.14 19.03 5.20
CA LEU A 206 1.59 18.84 5.10
C LEU A 206 2.03 17.45 5.60
N ILE A 207 1.47 16.98 6.71
CA ILE A 207 1.73 15.63 7.23
C ILE A 207 1.28 14.56 6.23
N TYR A 208 0.16 14.80 5.54
CA TYR A 208 -0.36 13.90 4.50
C TYR A 208 0.65 13.64 3.37
N ILE A 209 1.55 14.59 3.06
CA ILE A 209 2.65 14.36 2.10
C ILE A 209 3.56 13.23 2.59
N PHE A 210 3.97 13.28 3.86
CA PHE A 210 4.84 12.28 4.45
C PHE A 210 4.13 10.93 4.59
N TYR A 211 2.83 10.93 4.87
CA TYR A 211 2.02 9.72 4.82
C TYR A 211 2.05 9.08 3.42
N VAL A 212 1.80 9.84 2.35
CA VAL A 212 1.88 9.34 0.97
C VAL A 212 3.27 8.82 0.63
N TRP A 213 4.32 9.55 0.99
CA TRP A 213 5.71 9.11 0.77
C TRP A 213 6.09 7.89 1.59
N SER A 214 5.44 7.62 2.73
CA SER A 214 5.72 6.40 3.50
C SER A 214 5.44 5.12 2.69
N PHE A 215 4.54 5.16 1.71
CA PHE A 215 4.27 4.03 0.81
C PHE A 215 5.43 3.74 -0.15
N ILE A 216 6.36 4.68 -0.37
CA ILE A 216 7.56 4.43 -1.20
C ILE A 216 8.34 3.22 -0.68
N ILE A 217 8.36 3.04 0.65
CA ILE A 217 9.07 1.96 1.33
C ILE A 217 8.54 0.59 0.89
N ASP A 218 7.25 0.46 0.56
CA ASP A 218 6.64 -0.80 0.12
C ASP A 218 7.08 -1.22 -1.29
N PHE A 219 7.49 -0.27 -2.12
CA PHE A 219 7.95 -0.53 -3.48
C PHE A 219 9.47 -0.78 -3.56
N LEU A 220 10.23 -0.53 -2.50
CA LEU A 220 11.68 -0.78 -2.45
C LEU A 220 12.06 -2.25 -2.70
N PRO A 221 11.37 -3.26 -2.12
CA PRO A 221 11.66 -4.67 -2.41
C PRO A 221 11.49 -5.02 -3.90
N ALA A 222 10.49 -4.44 -4.57
CA ALA A 222 10.22 -4.71 -5.99
C ALA A 222 11.35 -4.23 -6.93
N VAL A 223 12.20 -3.32 -6.47
CA VAL A 223 13.43 -2.90 -7.18
C VAL A 223 14.50 -3.97 -7.12
N ARG A 224 14.60 -4.67 -5.98
CA ARG A 224 15.58 -5.74 -5.74
C ARG A 224 15.18 -7.05 -6.39
N THR A 225 13.88 -7.36 -6.48
CA THR A 225 13.36 -8.56 -7.15
C THR A 225 13.24 -8.39 -8.68
N ARG A 226 14.24 -7.77 -9.32
CA ARG A 226 14.21 -7.48 -10.78
C ARG A 226 14.37 -8.75 -11.60
N ASN A 227 15.31 -9.62 -11.22
CA ASN A 227 15.55 -10.90 -11.88
C ASN A 227 14.52 -11.94 -11.44
N LYS A 228 14.20 -12.91 -12.30
CA LYS A 228 13.23 -13.98 -11.98
C LYS A 228 13.70 -14.85 -10.79
N GLN A 229 15.00 -14.95 -10.58
CA GLN A 229 15.63 -15.72 -9.50
C GLN A 229 15.49 -15.06 -8.13
N ASP A 230 15.39 -13.73 -8.09
CA ASP A 230 15.24 -12.93 -6.85
C ASP A 230 13.77 -12.69 -6.47
N ARG A 231 12.81 -13.25 -7.22
CA ARG A 231 11.38 -13.10 -6.93
C ARG A 231 10.99 -14.03 -5.79
N PHE A 232 9.98 -13.61 -5.03
CA PHE A 232 9.35 -14.50 -4.06
C PHE A 232 8.82 -15.71 -4.85
N GLY A 233 9.31 -16.90 -4.52
CA GLY A 233 9.00 -18.13 -5.24
C GLY A 233 7.50 -18.40 -5.33
N PRO A 234 7.05 -19.21 -6.31
CA PRO A 234 5.66 -19.66 -6.34
C PRO A 234 5.31 -20.35 -5.01
N PRO A 235 4.05 -20.27 -4.57
CA PRO A 235 3.63 -20.87 -3.32
C PRO A 235 3.95 -22.37 -3.35
N VAL A 236 4.78 -22.82 -2.41
CA VAL A 236 4.82 -24.22 -2.00
C VAL A 236 3.40 -24.51 -1.52
N ARG A 237 2.67 -25.44 -2.14
CA ARG A 237 1.32 -25.77 -1.66
C ARG A 237 1.47 -26.27 -0.23
N ALA A 238 0.48 -26.05 0.64
CA ALA A 238 0.53 -26.62 2.00
C ALA A 238 0.77 -28.15 2.00
N ALA A 239 0.35 -28.85 0.94
CA ALA A 239 0.65 -30.26 0.70
C ALA A 239 2.14 -30.53 0.40
N ASP A 240 2.83 -29.59 -0.25
CA ASP A 240 4.26 -29.66 -0.54
C ASP A 240 5.09 -29.31 0.71
N ASP A 241 4.58 -28.44 1.61
CA ASP A 241 5.17 -28.20 2.94
C ASP A 241 5.03 -29.42 3.85
N GLU A 242 3.89 -30.11 3.84
CA GLU A 242 3.71 -31.39 4.55
C GLU A 242 4.60 -32.50 3.98
N MET A 243 4.74 -32.60 2.65
CA MET A 243 5.67 -33.54 2.03
C MET A 243 7.12 -33.18 2.33
N ALA A 244 7.51 -31.91 2.31
CA ALA A 244 8.86 -31.48 2.66
C ALA A 244 9.19 -31.74 4.14
N MET A 245 8.25 -31.47 5.05
CA MET A 245 8.40 -31.77 6.48
C MET A 245 8.44 -33.29 6.75
N ASN A 246 7.60 -34.08 6.08
CA ASN A 246 7.65 -35.55 6.19
C ASN A 246 8.93 -36.14 5.59
N THR A 247 9.48 -35.55 4.53
CA THR A 247 10.76 -35.98 3.94
C THR A 247 11.96 -35.61 4.83
N GLN A 248 11.90 -34.47 5.54
CA GLN A 248 12.88 -34.11 6.58
C GLN A 248 12.74 -34.97 7.85
N ALA A 249 11.52 -35.28 8.29
CA ALA A 249 11.26 -36.10 9.48
C ALA A 249 11.54 -37.59 9.23
N GLY A 250 11.35 -38.07 8.01
CA GLY A 250 11.56 -39.47 7.62
C GLY A 250 13.02 -39.86 7.43
N GLY A 251 13.91 -38.88 7.23
CA GLY A 251 15.33 -39.13 6.93
C GLY A 251 15.52 -39.88 5.60
N ASN A 252 16.55 -39.53 4.85
CA ASN A 252 16.95 -40.38 3.74
C ASN A 252 17.60 -41.64 4.36
N LEU A 253 17.13 -42.85 4.01
CA LEU A 253 17.67 -44.14 4.51
C LEU A 253 19.19 -44.33 4.29
N MET A 254 19.84 -43.40 3.59
CA MET A 254 21.27 -43.39 3.25
C MET A 254 22.09 -42.25 3.89
N GLY A 255 21.55 -41.49 4.86
CA GLY A 255 22.36 -40.59 5.70
C GLY A 255 23.12 -39.47 4.98
N GLY A 256 22.68 -39.04 3.79
CA GLY A 256 23.27 -37.93 3.03
C GLY A 256 22.47 -36.63 3.10
N PRO A 257 23.06 -35.46 2.75
CA PRO A 257 22.36 -34.18 2.73
C PRO A 257 21.18 -34.20 1.76
N VAL A 258 20.00 -33.81 2.23
CA VAL A 258 18.78 -33.72 1.41
C VAL A 258 18.77 -32.36 0.71
N TYR A 259 19.11 -32.35 -0.58
CA TYR A 259 18.85 -31.19 -1.44
C TYR A 259 17.42 -31.30 -1.96
N THR A 260 16.51 -30.48 -1.44
CA THR A 260 15.18 -30.29 -2.05
C THR A 260 15.39 -29.61 -3.41
N ALA A 261 15.44 -30.42 -4.47
CA ALA A 261 15.35 -29.92 -5.83
C ALA A 261 13.91 -29.44 -6.05
N GLY A 262 13.69 -28.14 -5.88
CA GLY A 262 12.44 -27.48 -6.24
C GLY A 262 12.13 -27.67 -7.72
N GLY A 263 11.13 -28.52 -7.98
CA GLY A 263 10.30 -28.67 -9.18
C GLY A 263 10.79 -28.10 -10.52
N HIS A 264 11.19 -29.01 -11.41
CA HIS A 264 10.91 -28.86 -12.83
C HIS A 264 10.51 -30.20 -13.45
N TYR A 265 9.22 -30.51 -13.43
CA TYR A 265 8.62 -31.45 -14.38
C TYR A 265 7.48 -30.71 -15.09
N GLY A 266 7.74 -30.39 -16.35
CA GLY A 266 6.68 -30.03 -17.29
C GLY A 266 5.86 -31.28 -17.59
N ASP A 267 4.54 -31.11 -17.58
CA ASP A 267 3.61 -32.06 -18.16
C ASP A 267 3.93 -32.21 -19.65
N ALA A 268 4.68 -33.26 -19.98
CA ALA A 268 4.78 -33.79 -21.32
C ALA A 268 4.64 -35.31 -21.21
N SER A 269 3.41 -35.77 -21.44
CA SER A 269 3.15 -37.01 -22.17
C SER A 269 3.82 -38.28 -21.61
N SER A 270 3.18 -38.95 -20.65
CA SER A 270 3.48 -40.35 -20.34
C SER A 270 3.02 -41.26 -21.49
N ASN A 271 3.76 -41.27 -22.59
CA ASN A 271 3.77 -42.40 -23.52
C ASN A 271 4.76 -43.44 -23.00
N GLY A 272 4.33 -44.70 -23.02
CA GLY A 272 4.96 -45.79 -22.33
C GLY A 272 6.39 -46.10 -22.74
N SER A 273 7.11 -46.69 -21.79
CA SER A 273 8.19 -47.63 -22.08
C SER A 273 8.20 -48.68 -20.99
N SER A 274 7.60 -49.82 -21.31
CA SER A 274 7.84 -51.13 -20.71
C SER A 274 9.34 -51.42 -20.65
N LEU A 275 9.87 -51.73 -19.47
CA LEU A 275 11.13 -52.46 -19.33
C LEU A 275 10.84 -53.82 -18.65
N PRO A 276 11.44 -54.91 -19.14
CA PRO A 276 10.99 -56.27 -18.88
C PRO A 276 11.38 -56.78 -17.50
N MET A 277 10.47 -57.59 -16.94
CA MET A 277 10.64 -58.42 -15.75
C MET A 277 11.84 -59.36 -15.96
N GLN A 278 12.88 -59.21 -15.13
CA GLN A 278 14.04 -60.12 -15.14
C GLN A 278 13.75 -61.28 -14.19
N GLU A 279 13.75 -62.49 -14.73
CA GLU A 279 13.48 -63.77 -14.04
C GLU A 279 14.45 -64.06 -12.87
N PRO A 280 14.03 -64.89 -11.90
CA PRO A 280 14.72 -65.06 -10.63
C PRO A 280 15.91 -66.04 -10.74
N PRO A 281 16.99 -65.87 -9.95
CA PRO A 281 18.04 -66.87 -9.86
C PRO A 281 17.61 -68.09 -9.04
N ARG A 282 17.80 -69.29 -9.62
CA ARG A 282 17.65 -70.60 -8.96
C ARG A 282 18.82 -70.91 -8.01
N ASN A 283 18.45 -71.46 -6.85
CA ASN A 283 19.18 -72.07 -5.72
C ASN A 283 20.66 -72.50 -5.86
N VAL A 284 21.42 -72.25 -4.78
CA VAL A 284 22.52 -73.12 -4.32
C VAL A 284 22.35 -73.37 -2.80
N PRO A 285 22.31 -74.63 -2.32
CA PRO A 285 22.09 -74.95 -0.90
C PRO A 285 23.35 -74.80 -0.02
N ALA A 286 23.11 -74.59 1.28
CA ALA A 286 24.12 -74.34 2.31
C ALA A 286 25.06 -75.53 2.56
N SER A 287 26.37 -75.30 2.53
CA SER A 287 27.36 -76.24 3.05
C SER A 287 27.43 -76.12 4.58
N ARG A 288 26.95 -77.14 5.28
CA ARG A 288 27.45 -77.50 6.62
C ARG A 288 28.81 -78.19 6.45
N ASN A 289 29.82 -77.79 7.22
CA ASN A 289 30.60 -78.67 8.11
C ASN A 289 31.95 -78.06 8.53
N PHE A 290 32.26 -78.32 9.82
CA PHE A 290 33.48 -78.12 10.62
C PHE A 290 33.77 -76.72 11.13
#